data_AF-A0A3D1BAN3-F1
#
_entry.id   AF-A0A3D1BAN3-F1
#
_cell.length_a   1.000
_cell.length_b   1.000
_cell.length_c   1.000
_cell.angle_alpha   90.00
_cell.angle_beta   90.00
_cell.angle_gamma   90.00
#
_symmetry.space_group_name_H-M   'P 1'
#
loop_
_entity.id
_entity.type
_entity.pdbx_description
1 polymer ?
#
loop_
_entity_poly.entity_id
_entity_poly.type
_entity_poly.pdbx_seq_one_letter_code
_entity_poly.pdbx_strand_id
1 'polypeptide(L)'
;MPFQSAKRMVQRCSAPLRRWLCWLTGGSWKRVVAAVALLAALAGTGAFVLVSLGLVSISASSGHWKATGWMLHYAMRRAVSTQSMGIEVPPLDDPALLLKGAGHYHTGCLACHGGPGEERSLIVQQITPEPPYLPPRIEHWAPQELFWIVKNG
;
A
#
# COMPACT_ATOMS: atom_id res chain seq x y z
N MET A 1 35.15 23.10 46.55
CA MET A 1 33.81 22.49 46.66
C MET A 1 33.19 22.27 45.27
N PRO A 2 33.46 21.17 44.52
CA PRO A 2 32.92 20.98 43.16
C PRO A 2 31.82 19.92 43.02
N PHE A 3 31.51 19.13 44.06
CA PHE A 3 30.68 17.93 43.94
C PHE A 3 29.14 18.15 43.93
N GLN A 4 28.65 19.38 44.15
CA GLN A 4 27.21 19.67 44.15
C GLN A 4 26.63 20.09 42.79
N SER A 5 27.47 20.35 41.79
CA SER A 5 27.02 20.86 40.47
C SER A 5 26.44 19.76 39.57
N ALA A 6 27.03 18.56 39.59
CA ALA A 6 26.63 17.45 38.70
C ALA A 6 25.22 16.90 39.02
N LYS A 7 24.86 16.79 40.31
CA LYS A 7 23.52 16.29 40.73
C LYS A 7 22.37 17.22 40.30
N ARG A 8 22.58 18.54 40.30
CA ARG A 8 21.57 19.51 39.87
C ARG A 8 21.35 19.51 38.36
N MET A 9 22.40 19.22 37.58
CA MET A 9 22.30 19.16 36.11
C MET A 9 21.53 17.90 35.64
N VAL A 10 21.78 16.74 36.26
CA VAL A 10 21.04 15.49 35.96
C VAL A 10 19.55 15.58 36.33
N GLN A 11 19.24 16.20 37.48
CA GLN A 11 17.84 16.43 37.88
C GLN A 11 17.10 17.38 36.92
N ARG A 12 17.78 18.39 36.38
CA ARG A 12 17.21 19.33 35.39
C ARG A 12 16.97 18.70 34.02
N CYS A 13 17.80 17.75 33.58
CA CYS A 13 17.59 17.04 32.30
C CYS A 13 16.44 16.02 32.36
N SER A 14 16.16 15.44 33.53
CA SER A 14 15.01 14.52 33.71
C SER A 14 13.64 15.22 33.82
N ALA A 15 13.63 16.50 34.20
CA ALA A 15 12.40 17.26 34.42
C ALA A 15 11.58 17.57 33.15
N PRO A 16 12.15 18.04 32.02
CA PRO A 16 11.36 18.36 30.83
C PRO A 16 10.80 17.11 30.16
N LEU A 17 11.55 16.00 30.14
CA LEU A 17 11.09 14.69 29.65
C LEU A 17 9.98 14.12 30.53
N ARG A 18 10.14 14.14 31.86
CA ARG A 18 9.10 13.66 32.79
C ARG A 18 7.85 14.55 32.79
N ARG A 19 8.01 15.85 32.55
CA ARG A 19 6.90 16.81 32.40
C ARG A 19 6.17 16.64 31.06
N TRP A 20 6.90 16.33 29.99
CA TRP A 20 6.32 15.91 28.69
C TRP A 20 5.54 14.59 28.81
N LEU A 21 6.12 13.57 29.47
CA LEU A 21 5.46 12.29 29.72
C LEU A 21 4.21 12.46 30.62
N CYS A 22 4.29 13.21 31.72
CA CYS A 22 3.11 13.47 32.56
C CYS A 22 2.05 14.37 31.90
N TRP A 23 2.42 15.24 30.95
CA TRP A 23 1.47 16.03 30.17
C TRP A 23 0.69 15.17 29.17
N LEU A 24 1.34 14.13 28.61
CA LEU A 24 0.70 13.13 27.75
C LEU A 24 -0.18 12.14 28.52
N THR A 25 0.21 11.75 29.74
CA THR A 25 -0.54 10.76 30.54
C THR A 25 -1.56 11.36 31.51
N GLY A 26 -1.50 12.68 31.78
CA GLY A 26 -2.38 13.38 32.73
C GLY A 26 -3.55 14.17 32.10
N GLY A 27 -3.74 14.07 30.78
CA GLY A 27 -4.74 14.85 30.05
C GLY A 27 -6.08 14.12 29.89
N SER A 28 -7.17 14.81 30.26
CA SER A 28 -8.54 14.47 29.82
C SER A 28 -8.54 13.94 28.39
N TRP A 29 -9.15 12.77 28.15
CA TRP A 29 -9.25 12.12 26.83
C TRP A 29 -9.63 13.09 25.69
N LYS A 30 -10.40 14.14 26.01
CA LYS A 30 -10.76 15.23 25.10
C LYS A 30 -9.56 15.96 24.52
N ARG A 31 -8.49 16.17 25.30
CA ARG A 31 -7.24 16.80 24.85
C ARG A 31 -6.45 15.89 23.91
N VAL A 32 -6.42 14.58 24.20
CA VAL A 32 -5.80 13.58 23.32
C VAL A 32 -6.55 13.53 21.99
N VAL A 33 -7.88 13.44 22.04
CA VAL A 33 -8.73 13.47 20.84
C VAL A 33 -8.54 14.76 20.04
N ALA A 34 -8.53 15.92 20.70
CA ALA A 34 -8.30 17.21 20.03
C ALA A 34 -6.93 17.28 19.37
N ALA A 35 -5.88 16.78 20.03
CA ALA A 35 -4.54 16.74 19.45
C ALA A 35 -4.45 15.80 18.23
N VAL A 36 -5.06 14.61 18.30
CA VAL A 36 -5.13 13.67 17.18
C VAL A 36 -5.91 14.25 16.01
N ALA A 37 -7.06 14.88 16.28
CA ALA A 37 -7.88 15.51 15.25
C ALA A 37 -7.13 16.66 14.54
N LEU A 38 -6.42 17.50 15.29
CA LEU A 38 -5.61 18.58 14.72
C LEU A 38 -4.47 18.02 13.85
N LEU A 39 -3.76 17.00 14.31
CA LEU A 39 -2.71 16.34 13.54
C LEU A 39 -3.24 15.73 12.24
N ALA A 40 -4.38 15.04 12.30
CA ALA A 40 -5.02 14.47 11.13
C ALA A 40 -5.43 15.56 10.11
N ALA A 41 -6.01 16.67 10.59
CA ALA A 41 -6.38 17.79 9.74
C ALA A 41 -5.16 18.41 9.05
N LEU A 42 -4.07 18.67 9.79
CA LEU A 42 -2.83 19.20 9.24
C LEU A 42 -2.21 18.26 8.21
N ALA A 43 -2.18 16.95 8.48
CA ALA A 43 -1.69 15.95 7.53
C ALA A 43 -2.54 15.92 6.26
N GLY A 44 -3.88 15.97 6.38
CA GLY A 44 -4.81 16.00 5.25
C GLY A 44 -4.64 17.25 4.40
N THR A 45 -4.60 18.44 5.01
CA THR A 45 -4.37 19.70 4.30
C THR A 45 -2.99 19.72 3.64
N GLY A 46 -1.95 19.23 4.32
CA GLY A 46 -0.61 19.11 3.76
C GLY A 46 -0.58 18.20 2.52
N ALA A 47 -1.18 17.02 2.60
CA ALA A 47 -1.30 16.11 1.47
C ALA A 47 -2.06 16.75 0.30
N PHE A 48 -3.18 17.41 0.57
CA PHE A 48 -3.96 18.13 -0.45
C PHE A 48 -3.11 19.19 -1.15
N VAL A 49 -2.41 20.05 -0.40
CA VAL A 49 -1.53 21.08 -0.97
C VAL A 49 -0.42 20.46 -1.81
N LEU A 50 0.26 19.41 -1.33
CA LEU A 50 1.32 18.74 -2.09
C LEU A 50 0.81 18.18 -3.43
N VAL A 51 -0.38 17.58 -3.43
CA VAL A 51 -1.02 17.07 -4.65
C VAL A 51 -1.43 18.23 -5.58
N SER A 52 -2.05 19.29 -5.05
CA SER A 52 -2.45 20.46 -5.83
C SER A 52 -1.28 21.20 -6.46
N LEU A 53 -0.11 21.19 -5.82
CA LEU A 53 1.13 21.76 -6.35
C LEU A 53 1.85 20.84 -7.35
N GLY A 54 1.35 19.61 -7.59
CA GLY A 54 1.99 18.65 -8.48
C GLY A 54 3.31 18.07 -7.95
N LEU A 55 3.56 18.20 -6.64
CA LEU A 55 4.81 17.71 -6.02
C LEU A 55 4.81 16.20 -5.85
N VAL A 56 3.65 15.55 -5.89
CA VAL A 56 3.51 14.10 -5.91
C VAL A 56 3.60 13.61 -7.35
N SER A 57 4.78 13.12 -7.76
CA SER A 57 4.97 12.59 -9.10
C SER A 57 4.13 11.32 -9.34
N ILE A 58 3.41 11.32 -10.46
CA ILE A 58 2.67 10.18 -11.03
C ILE A 58 3.18 10.02 -12.48
N SER A 59 4.50 9.89 -12.65
CA SER A 59 5.07 9.63 -13.97
C SER A 59 5.19 8.13 -14.22
N ALA A 60 4.85 7.73 -15.45
CA ALA A 60 5.08 6.37 -15.93
C ALA A 60 6.57 5.99 -15.95
N SER A 61 7.50 6.95 -15.96
CA SER A 61 8.94 6.68 -16.02
C SER A 61 9.66 6.67 -14.67
N SER A 62 9.19 7.43 -13.68
CA SER A 62 9.86 7.55 -12.38
C SER A 62 9.21 6.73 -11.27
N GLY A 63 8.05 6.14 -11.53
CA GLY A 63 7.26 5.45 -10.52
C GLY A 63 6.71 6.38 -9.44
N HIS A 64 6.24 5.78 -8.35
CA HIS A 64 5.60 6.48 -7.24
C HIS A 64 6.53 6.56 -6.03
N TRP A 65 6.39 7.63 -5.23
CA TRP A 65 6.99 7.67 -3.90
C TRP A 65 6.49 6.50 -3.05
N LYS A 66 7.32 6.02 -2.09
CA LYS A 66 6.97 4.88 -1.23
C LYS A 66 5.59 5.03 -0.56
N ALA A 67 5.27 6.23 -0.08
CA ALA A 67 3.98 6.51 0.56
C ALA A 67 2.81 6.41 -0.44
N THR A 68 2.93 7.03 -1.61
CA THR A 68 1.91 6.99 -2.66
C THR A 68 1.72 5.57 -3.20
N GLY A 69 2.81 4.86 -3.50
CA GLY A 69 2.75 3.47 -3.98
C GLY A 69 2.10 2.53 -2.95
N TRP A 70 2.43 2.69 -1.66
CA TRP A 70 1.77 1.93 -0.60
C TRP A 70 0.28 2.23 -0.51
N MET A 71 -0.11 3.51 -0.57
CA MET A 71 -1.51 3.93 -0.51
C MET A 71 -2.32 3.38 -1.68
N LEU A 72 -1.80 3.48 -2.91
CA LEU A 72 -2.43 2.95 -4.11
C LEU A 72 -2.60 1.43 -4.04
N HIS A 73 -1.54 0.71 -3.62
CA HIS A 73 -1.61 -0.74 -3.49
C HIS A 73 -2.59 -1.17 -2.38
N TYR A 74 -2.62 -0.46 -1.26
CA TYR A 74 -3.58 -0.69 -0.19
C TYR A 74 -5.03 -0.47 -0.66
N ALA A 75 -5.29 0.65 -1.33
CA ALA A 75 -6.61 0.97 -1.87
C ALA A 75 -7.07 -0.08 -2.88
N MET A 76 -6.19 -0.50 -3.80
CA MET A 76 -6.46 -1.57 -4.76
C MET A 76 -6.84 -2.87 -4.04
N ARG A 77 -6.04 -3.35 -3.08
CA ARG A 77 -6.36 -4.60 -2.34
C ARG A 77 -7.70 -4.51 -1.60
N ARG A 78 -8.02 -3.33 -1.02
CA ARG A 78 -9.31 -3.12 -0.35
C ARG A 78 -10.48 -3.09 -1.31
N ALA A 79 -10.32 -2.47 -2.48
CA ALA A 79 -11.33 -2.45 -3.52
C ALA A 79 -11.60 -3.85 -4.05
N VAL A 80 -10.56 -4.60 -4.43
CA VAL A 80 -10.69 -5.98 -4.93
C VAL A 80 -11.44 -6.86 -3.93
N SER A 81 -10.97 -6.93 -2.69
CA SER A 81 -11.60 -7.75 -1.64
C SER A 81 -13.07 -7.41 -1.38
N THR A 82 -13.44 -6.12 -1.49
CA THR A 82 -14.82 -5.68 -1.23
C THR A 82 -15.72 -5.92 -2.45
N GLN A 83 -15.23 -5.61 -3.64
CA GLN A 83 -16.02 -5.68 -4.88
C GLN A 83 -16.14 -7.12 -5.40
N SER A 84 -15.26 -8.03 -5.01
CA SER A 84 -15.33 -9.44 -5.38
C SER A 84 -16.33 -10.27 -4.56
N MET A 85 -16.90 -9.73 -3.48
CA MET A 85 -17.72 -10.51 -2.52
C MET A 85 -18.97 -11.14 -3.16
N GLY A 86 -19.54 -10.52 -4.20
CA GLY A 86 -20.75 -11.00 -4.88
C GLY A 86 -20.49 -11.88 -6.10
N ILE A 87 -19.24 -12.29 -6.34
CA ILE A 87 -18.87 -13.03 -7.56
C ILE A 87 -18.91 -14.52 -7.28
N GLU A 88 -19.77 -15.23 -8.02
CA GLU A 88 -19.84 -16.69 -7.98
C GLU A 88 -18.71 -17.32 -8.78
N VAL A 89 -17.99 -18.25 -8.14
CA VAL A 89 -16.87 -18.96 -8.75
C VAL A 89 -17.39 -20.25 -9.39
N PRO A 90 -17.21 -20.45 -10.71
CA PRO A 90 -17.60 -21.71 -11.38
C PRO A 90 -16.69 -22.87 -10.94
N PRO A 91 -17.07 -24.14 -11.19
CA PRO A 91 -16.21 -25.30 -10.90
C PRO A 91 -14.92 -25.24 -11.74
N LEU A 92 -13.81 -24.83 -11.14
CA LEU A 92 -12.53 -24.60 -11.82
C LEU A 92 -11.76 -25.88 -12.16
N ASP A 93 -12.27 -27.04 -11.76
CA ASP A 93 -11.74 -28.37 -12.06
C ASP A 93 -12.30 -28.97 -13.35
N ASP A 94 -13.25 -28.31 -14.03
CA ASP A 94 -13.77 -28.72 -15.33
C ASP A 94 -12.66 -28.62 -16.42
N PRO A 95 -12.24 -29.74 -17.04
CA PRO A 95 -11.21 -29.74 -18.07
C PRO A 95 -11.50 -28.81 -19.25
N ALA A 96 -12.77 -28.63 -19.61
CA ALA A 96 -13.16 -27.72 -20.69
C ALA A 96 -12.94 -26.25 -20.32
N LEU A 97 -13.14 -25.87 -19.05
CA LEU A 97 -12.85 -24.53 -18.55
C LEU A 97 -11.34 -24.29 -18.45
N LEU A 98 -10.56 -25.29 -18.02
CA LEU A 98 -9.10 -25.19 -18.02
C LEU A 98 -8.54 -24.92 -19.42
N LEU A 99 -8.95 -25.71 -20.43
CA LEU A 99 -8.48 -25.54 -21.80
C LEU A 99 -8.88 -24.17 -22.38
N LYS A 100 -10.12 -23.73 -22.10
CA LYS A 100 -10.58 -22.40 -22.49
C LYS A 100 -9.75 -21.29 -21.82
N GLY A 101 -9.49 -21.41 -20.53
CA GLY A 101 -8.65 -20.48 -19.77
C GLY A 101 -7.23 -20.40 -20.31
N ALA A 102 -6.61 -21.54 -20.64
CA ALA A 102 -5.29 -21.60 -21.25
C ALA A 102 -5.26 -20.87 -22.61
N GLY A 103 -6.28 -21.05 -23.44
CA GLY A 103 -6.43 -20.32 -24.70
C GLY A 103 -6.51 -18.80 -24.48
N HIS A 104 -7.36 -18.34 -23.55
CA HIS A 104 -7.47 -16.92 -23.23
C HIS A 104 -6.17 -16.34 -22.67
N TYR A 105 -5.46 -17.07 -21.81
CA TYR A 105 -4.17 -16.66 -21.29
C TYR A 105 -3.15 -16.49 -22.40
N HIS A 106 -3.04 -17.48 -23.29
CA HIS A 106 -2.11 -17.45 -24.40
C HIS A 106 -2.36 -16.26 -25.33
N THR A 107 -3.63 -15.94 -25.63
CA THR A 107 -3.96 -14.84 -26.54
C THR A 107 -3.96 -13.46 -25.90
N GLY A 108 -4.25 -13.36 -24.60
CA GLY A 108 -4.50 -12.07 -23.93
C GLY A 108 -3.46 -11.66 -22.89
N CYS A 109 -2.78 -12.62 -22.27
CA CYS A 109 -1.92 -12.37 -21.11
C CYS A 109 -0.45 -12.67 -21.39
N LEU A 110 -0.16 -13.70 -22.19
CA LEU A 110 1.19 -14.23 -22.40
C LEU A 110 2.19 -13.19 -22.91
N ALA A 111 1.78 -12.31 -23.82
CA ALA A 111 2.66 -11.27 -24.37
C ALA A 111 3.23 -10.32 -23.30
N CYS A 112 2.50 -10.11 -22.19
CA CYS A 112 2.91 -9.23 -21.09
C CYS A 112 3.39 -9.99 -19.86
N HIS A 113 2.77 -11.14 -19.53
CA HIS A 113 3.07 -11.87 -18.30
C HIS A 113 4.01 -13.07 -18.50
N GLY A 114 4.28 -13.45 -19.74
CA GLY A 114 5.08 -14.63 -20.09
C GLY A 114 4.37 -15.94 -19.80
N GLY A 115 5.09 -17.04 -19.99
CA GLY A 115 4.61 -18.40 -19.74
C GLY A 115 5.76 -19.34 -19.37
N PRO A 116 5.48 -20.60 -19.00
CA PRO A 116 6.52 -21.60 -18.83
C PRO A 116 7.38 -21.72 -20.10
N GLY A 117 8.67 -21.41 -19.99
CA GLY A 117 9.60 -21.41 -21.13
C GLY A 117 9.51 -20.18 -22.05
N GLU A 118 8.67 -19.19 -21.73
CA GLU A 118 8.47 -17.99 -22.54
C GLU A 118 8.64 -16.73 -21.69
N GLU A 119 9.80 -16.10 -21.80
CA GLU A 119 10.17 -14.93 -21.02
C GLU A 119 9.47 -13.66 -21.51
N ARG A 120 9.22 -12.73 -20.58
CA ARG A 120 8.70 -11.39 -20.90
C ARG A 120 9.75 -10.61 -21.67
N SER A 121 9.35 -9.90 -22.73
CA SER A 121 10.26 -9.04 -23.49
C SER A 121 10.90 -7.94 -22.61
N LEU A 122 12.08 -7.44 -23.00
CA LEU A 122 12.76 -6.36 -22.28
C LEU A 122 11.90 -5.09 -22.21
N ILE A 123 11.10 -4.81 -23.23
CA ILE A 123 10.19 -3.66 -23.25
C ILE A 123 9.13 -3.80 -22.15
N VAL A 124 8.52 -4.99 -22.04
CA VAL A 124 7.50 -5.27 -21.03
C VAL A 124 8.06 -5.17 -19.62
N GLN A 125 9.29 -5.62 -19.40
CA GLN A 125 9.98 -5.49 -18.10
C GLN A 125 10.26 -4.03 -17.69
N GLN A 126 10.11 -3.07 -18.61
CA GLN A 126 10.29 -1.64 -18.34
C GLN A 126 8.96 -0.85 -18.25
N ILE A 127 7.81 -1.54 -18.28
CA ILE A 127 6.50 -0.91 -18.06
C ILE A 127 6.34 -0.54 -16.58
N THR A 128 5.61 0.54 -16.29
CA THR A 128 5.27 0.94 -14.92
C THR A 128 3.76 0.89 -14.68
N PRO A 129 3.28 0.07 -13.72
CA PRO A 129 4.04 -0.93 -12.96
C PRO A 129 4.48 -2.11 -13.84
N GLU A 130 5.61 -2.74 -13.49
CA GLU A 130 6.13 -3.89 -14.23
C GLU A 130 5.12 -5.06 -14.18
N PRO A 131 4.64 -5.58 -15.33
CA PRO A 131 3.72 -6.72 -15.36
C PRO A 131 4.39 -7.96 -14.77
N PRO A 132 3.93 -8.51 -13.63
CA PRO A 132 4.64 -9.59 -12.94
C PRO A 132 4.52 -10.91 -13.69
N TYR A 133 5.48 -11.82 -13.46
CA TYR A 133 5.26 -13.24 -13.78
C TYR A 133 4.18 -13.80 -12.84
N LEU A 134 3.10 -14.34 -13.42
CA LEU A 134 1.85 -14.62 -12.70
C LEU A 134 1.86 -15.87 -11.82
N PRO A 135 2.44 -17.03 -12.21
CA PRO A 135 2.36 -18.26 -11.42
C PRO A 135 2.67 -18.13 -9.91
N PRO A 136 3.76 -17.46 -9.47
CA PRO A 136 4.02 -17.29 -8.04
C PRO A 136 3.14 -16.23 -7.35
N ARG A 137 2.35 -15.46 -8.11
CA ARG A 137 1.54 -14.34 -7.59
C ARG A 137 0.07 -14.70 -7.45
N ILE A 138 -0.47 -15.50 -8.36
CA ILE A 138 -1.91 -15.84 -8.41
C ILE A 138 -2.38 -16.59 -7.16
N GLU A 139 -1.51 -17.38 -6.52
CA GLU A 139 -1.84 -18.14 -5.30
C GLU A 139 -2.21 -17.26 -4.10
N HIS A 140 -1.87 -15.96 -4.13
CA HIS A 140 -2.15 -15.03 -3.04
C HIS A 140 -3.55 -14.41 -3.13
N TRP A 141 -4.32 -14.74 -4.17
CA TRP A 141 -5.63 -14.16 -4.45
C TRP A 141 -6.71 -15.24 -4.50
N ALA A 142 -7.89 -14.94 -3.95
CA ALA A 142 -9.03 -15.82 -4.11
C ALA A 142 -9.54 -15.79 -5.57
N PRO A 143 -10.16 -16.86 -6.09
CA PRO A 143 -10.64 -16.91 -7.48
C PRO A 143 -11.56 -15.75 -7.88
N GLN A 144 -12.48 -15.35 -7.00
CA GLN A 144 -13.35 -14.19 -7.20
C GLN A 144 -12.58 -12.87 -7.28
N GLU A 145 -11.49 -12.74 -6.51
CA GLU A 145 -10.62 -11.57 -6.55
C GLU A 145 -9.82 -11.53 -7.85
N LEU A 146 -9.26 -12.67 -8.28
CA LEU A 146 -8.58 -12.80 -9.57
C LEU A 146 -9.51 -12.44 -10.73
N PHE A 147 -10.74 -12.93 -10.71
CA PHE A 147 -11.74 -12.56 -11.71
C PHE A 147 -12.02 -11.06 -11.71
N TRP A 148 -12.16 -10.44 -10.53
CA TRP A 148 -12.38 -9.00 -10.44
C TRP A 148 -11.20 -8.20 -10.99
N ILE A 149 -9.97 -8.60 -10.70
CA ILE A 149 -8.75 -7.98 -11.24
C ILE A 149 -8.73 -8.11 -12.76
N VAL A 150 -8.84 -9.32 -13.30
CA VAL A 150 -8.78 -9.56 -14.75
C VAL A 150 -9.89 -8.80 -15.50
N LYS A 151 -11.09 -8.72 -14.91
CA LYS A 151 -12.23 -8.02 -15.52
C LYS A 151 -12.08 -6.50 -15.53
N ASN A 152 -11.41 -5.91 -14.54
CA ASN A 152 -11.39 -4.45 -14.34
C ASN A 152 -10.01 -3.79 -14.56
N GLY A 153 -8.95 -4.58 -14.71
CA GLY A 153 -7.56 -4.08 -14.80
C GLY A 153 -6.89 -4.03 -13.44
#